data_AF-A0AAV0X2T6-F1
#
_entry.id   AF-A0AAV0X2T6-F1
#
_cell.length_a   1.000
_cell.length_b   1.000
_cell.length_c   1.000
_cell.angle_alpha   90.00
_cell.angle_beta   90.00
_cell.angle_gamma   90.00
#
_symmetry.space_group_name_H-M   'P 1'
#
loop_
_entity.id
_entity.type
_entity.pdbx_description
1 polymer ?
#
loop_
_entity_poly.entity_id
_entity_poly.type
_entity_poly.pdbx_seq_one_letter_code
_entity_poly.pdbx_strand_id
1 'polypeptide(L)'
;MENLYHQTNRLILETQELFHRLESSKSELVEADVQSRILTISQNCEHLDILVHKEPVSRRNNAKLRVDQLKYDYQHLQSALRTHQQNQLRRLRVEQEREELLNRRFTRNADMNDTTILIDSSIQHQNSLQGANRGVDDLLGSGASILQSLREQRDRLTSTRNRLTGIFGSLRLSNTTMKYIEKRLKEDRYILYGGMAITILIIIIVMIYFS
;
A
#
# COMPACT_ATOMS: atom_id res chain seq x y z
N MET A 1 12.31 16.27 -10.82
CA MET A 1 11.40 15.47 -9.98
C MET A 1 10.26 14.91 -10.82
N GLU A 2 9.50 15.74 -11.54
CA GLU A 2 8.34 15.29 -12.35
C GLU A 2 8.66 14.26 -13.46
N ASN A 3 9.74 14.44 -14.23
CA ASN A 3 10.10 13.46 -15.28
C ASN A 3 10.39 12.06 -14.72
N LEU A 4 11.13 11.99 -13.60
CA LEU A 4 11.47 10.72 -12.95
C LEU A 4 10.23 10.08 -12.31
N TYR A 5 9.30 10.90 -11.80
CA TYR A 5 8.01 10.43 -11.28
C TYR A 5 7.15 9.79 -12.38
N HIS A 6 6.99 10.45 -13.54
CA HIS A 6 6.23 9.89 -14.66
C HIS A 6 6.85 8.63 -15.23
N GLN A 7 8.19 8.58 -15.33
CA GLN A 7 8.91 7.40 -15.76
C GLN A 7 8.72 6.22 -14.79
N THR A 8 8.80 6.47 -13.48
CA THR A 8 8.61 5.43 -12.46
C THR A 8 7.18 4.94 -12.43
N ASN A 9 6.19 5.82 -12.60
CA ASN A 9 4.79 5.45 -12.66
C ASN A 9 4.48 4.60 -13.91
N ARG A 10 5.07 4.94 -15.06
CA ARG A 10 4.98 4.11 -16.26
C ARG A 10 5.60 2.72 -16.06
N LEU A 11 6.78 2.65 -15.43
CA LEU A 11 7.43 1.38 -15.09
C LEU A 11 6.57 0.52 -14.14
N ILE A 12 5.88 1.13 -13.18
CA ILE A 12 4.95 0.43 -12.29
C ILE A 12 3.79 -0.19 -13.08
N LEU A 13 3.16 0.57 -13.98
CA LEU A 13 2.05 0.07 -14.82
C LEU A 13 2.50 -1.08 -15.73
N GLU A 14 3.65 -0.94 -16.39
CA GLU A 14 4.23 -2.01 -17.23
C GLU A 14 4.57 -3.25 -16.40
N THR A 15 5.07 -3.07 -15.17
CA THR A 15 5.38 -4.19 -14.26
C THR A 15 4.11 -4.89 -13.80
N GLN A 16 3.01 -4.17 -13.55
CA GLN A 16 1.71 -4.75 -13.22
C GLN A 16 1.13 -5.58 -14.39
N GLU A 17 1.24 -5.08 -15.62
CA GLU A 17 0.82 -5.83 -16.81
C GLU A 17 1.66 -7.11 -17.00
N LEU A 18 2.97 -7.03 -16.81
CA LEU A 18 3.86 -8.20 -16.83
C LEU A 18 3.53 -9.17 -15.71
N PHE A 19 3.14 -8.70 -14.53
CA PHE A 19 2.72 -9.53 -13.41
C PHE A 19 1.44 -10.31 -13.74
N HIS A 20 0.47 -9.67 -14.39
CA HIS A 20 -0.74 -10.35 -14.86
C HIS A 20 -0.43 -11.40 -15.93
N ARG A 21 0.52 -11.11 -16.82
CA ARG A 21 1.00 -12.09 -17.81
C ARG A 21 1.80 -13.22 -17.19
N LEU A 22 2.55 -12.98 -16.11
CA LEU A 22 3.27 -14.00 -15.34
C LEU A 22 2.29 -14.95 -14.62
N GLU A 23 1.18 -14.42 -14.12
CA GLU A 23 0.12 -15.24 -13.53
C GLU A 23 -0.53 -16.16 -14.58
N SER A 24 -0.64 -15.71 -15.83
CA SER A 24 -1.16 -16.48 -16.96
C SER A 24 -0.12 -17.43 -17.59
N SER A 25 1.14 -17.02 -17.67
CA SER A 25 2.25 -17.73 -18.30
C SER A 25 3.33 -17.97 -17.25
N LYS A 26 3.36 -19.20 -16.70
CA LYS A 26 4.35 -19.67 -15.71
C LYS A 26 5.77 -19.73 -16.32
N SER A 27 6.34 -18.58 -16.65
CA SER A 27 7.67 -18.47 -17.28
C SER A 27 8.65 -17.86 -16.29
N GLU A 28 9.65 -18.64 -15.88
CA GLU A 28 10.73 -18.21 -14.98
C GLU A 28 11.52 -17.01 -15.52
N LEU A 29 11.59 -16.86 -16.85
CA LEU A 29 12.24 -15.72 -17.51
C LEU A 29 11.49 -14.41 -17.27
N VAL A 30 10.15 -14.45 -17.24
CA VAL A 30 9.31 -13.29 -16.99
C VAL A 30 9.40 -12.88 -15.51
N GLU A 31 9.55 -13.86 -14.62
CA GLU A 31 9.76 -13.60 -13.19
C GLU A 31 11.06 -12.85 -12.92
N ALA A 32 12.16 -13.25 -13.57
CA ALA A 32 13.45 -12.57 -13.47
C ALA A 32 13.40 -11.13 -14.02
N ASP A 33 12.68 -10.91 -15.13
CA ASP A 33 12.49 -9.56 -15.70
C ASP A 33 11.67 -8.66 -14.76
N VAL A 34 10.58 -9.19 -14.19
CA VAL A 34 9.77 -8.49 -13.19
C VAL A 34 10.60 -8.11 -11.96
N GLN A 35 11.46 -9.01 -11.48
CA GLN A 35 12.33 -8.74 -10.34
C GLN A 35 13.35 -7.63 -10.64
N SER A 36 13.95 -7.63 -11.82
CA SER A 36 14.87 -6.57 -12.29
C SER A 36 14.18 -5.20 -12.39
N ARG A 37 12.95 -5.17 -12.92
CA ARG A 37 12.13 -3.94 -13.01
C ARG A 37 11.73 -3.40 -11.64
N ILE A 38 11.36 -4.28 -10.71
CA ILE A 38 11.06 -3.93 -9.32
C ILE A 38 12.29 -3.27 -8.65
N LEU A 39 13.49 -3.82 -8.84
CA LEU A 39 14.72 -3.21 -8.32
C LEU A 39 14.99 -1.82 -8.91
N THR A 40 14.76 -1.65 -10.22
CA THR A 40 14.89 -0.35 -10.89
C THR A 40 13.89 0.67 -10.35
N ILE A 41 12.65 0.26 -10.07
CA ILE A 41 11.62 1.10 -9.44
C ILE A 41 12.05 1.50 -8.02
N SER A 42 12.62 0.57 -7.25
CA SER A 42 13.17 0.87 -5.91
C SER A 42 14.23 1.96 -5.95
N GLN A 43 15.21 1.82 -6.85
CA GLN A 43 16.29 2.80 -7.03
C GLN A 43 15.75 4.17 -7.44
N ASN A 44 14.77 4.20 -8.36
CA ASN A 44 14.12 5.45 -8.77
C ASN A 44 13.35 6.11 -7.61
N CYS A 45 12.68 5.33 -6.77
CA CYS A 45 12.00 5.83 -5.58
C CYS A 45 12.97 6.42 -4.54
N GLU A 46 14.16 5.81 -4.35
CA GLU A 46 15.23 6.36 -3.50
C GLU A 46 15.77 7.69 -4.06
N HIS A 47 16.00 7.75 -5.37
CA HIS A 47 16.41 8.97 -6.05
C HIS A 47 15.34 10.08 -5.95
N LEU A 48 14.07 9.73 -6.08
CA LEU A 48 12.95 10.65 -5.89
C LEU A 48 12.90 11.17 -4.45
N ASP A 49 13.17 10.34 -3.45
CA ASP A 49 13.21 10.76 -2.03
C ASP A 49 14.31 11.79 -1.78
N ILE A 50 15.49 11.61 -2.37
CA ILE A 50 16.57 12.61 -2.33
C ILE A 50 16.14 13.92 -3.01
N LEU A 51 15.44 13.84 -4.13
CA LEU A 51 14.95 15.01 -4.87
C LEU A 51 13.85 15.76 -4.11
N VAL A 52 12.98 15.06 -3.37
CA VAL A 52 11.95 15.67 -2.51
C VAL A 52 12.59 16.57 -1.43
N HIS A 53 13.72 16.15 -0.86
CA HIS A 53 14.44 16.97 0.13
C HIS A 53 15.06 18.24 -0.46
N LYS A 54 15.27 18.29 -1.79
CA LYS A 54 15.81 19.44 -2.52
C LYS A 54 14.73 20.43 -2.99
N GLU A 55 13.45 20.12 -2.83
CA GLU A 55 12.34 20.99 -3.23
C GLU A 55 11.95 22.02 -2.16
N PRO A 56 11.43 23.20 -2.58
CA PRO A 56 10.98 24.23 -1.65
C PRO A 56 9.85 23.72 -0.74
N VAL A 57 9.82 24.20 0.50
CA VAL A 57 8.95 23.72 1.59
C VAL A 57 7.46 23.71 1.21
N SER A 58 7.02 24.64 0.35
CA SER A 58 5.65 24.73 -0.17
C SER A 58 5.22 23.54 -1.05
N ARG A 59 6.15 22.93 -1.79
CA ARG A 59 5.88 21.79 -2.70
C ARG A 59 6.32 20.44 -2.13
N ARG A 60 7.25 20.47 -1.18
CA ARG A 60 7.83 19.29 -0.51
C ARG A 60 6.79 18.33 0.06
N ASN A 61 5.71 18.84 0.68
CA ASN A 61 4.69 17.98 1.26
C ASN A 61 3.91 17.19 0.19
N ASN A 62 3.60 17.81 -0.96
CA ASN A 62 2.90 17.15 -2.05
C ASN A 62 3.81 16.15 -2.78
N ALA A 63 5.07 16.53 -3.00
CA ALA A 63 6.09 15.66 -3.57
C ALA A 63 6.36 14.43 -2.69
N LYS A 64 6.41 14.62 -1.36
CA LYS A 64 6.55 13.52 -0.39
C LYS A 64 5.37 12.55 -0.46
N LEU A 65 4.14 13.06 -0.47
CA LEU A 65 2.94 12.22 -0.59
C LEU A 65 2.98 11.36 -1.87
N ARG A 66 3.39 11.96 -2.99
CA ARG A 66 3.56 11.26 -4.27
C ARG A 66 4.62 10.17 -4.20
N VAL A 67 5.77 10.43 -3.61
CA VAL A 67 6.83 9.42 -3.43
C VAL A 67 6.40 8.31 -2.48
N ASP A 68 5.68 8.64 -1.41
CA ASP A 68 5.14 7.65 -0.47
C ASP A 68 4.10 6.73 -1.14
N GLN A 69 3.29 7.25 -2.07
CA GLN A 69 2.40 6.43 -2.91
C GLN A 69 3.20 5.43 -3.77
N LEU A 70 4.24 5.88 -4.48
CA LEU A 70 5.06 4.98 -5.29
C LEU A 70 5.78 3.92 -4.45
N LYS A 71 6.24 4.29 -3.24
CA LYS A 71 6.84 3.34 -2.30
C LYS A 71 5.85 2.26 -1.89
N TYR A 72 4.59 2.63 -1.64
CA TYR A 72 3.53 1.68 -1.33
C TYR A 72 3.26 0.72 -2.51
N ASP A 73 3.14 1.24 -3.73
CA ASP A 73 2.87 0.43 -4.92
C ASP A 73 4.02 -0.55 -5.22
N TYR A 74 5.27 -0.10 -5.07
CA TYR A 74 6.46 -0.95 -5.18
C TYR A 74 6.47 -2.07 -4.13
N GLN A 75 6.19 -1.75 -2.86
CA GLN A 75 6.14 -2.73 -1.78
C GLN A 75 5.03 -3.77 -2.00
N HIS A 76 3.89 -3.34 -2.55
CA HIS A 76 2.80 -4.22 -2.90
C HIS A 76 3.21 -5.20 -4.01
N LEU A 77 3.83 -4.71 -5.09
CA LEU A 77 4.35 -5.54 -6.17
C LEU A 77 5.41 -6.54 -5.68
N GLN A 78 6.32 -6.10 -4.81
CA GLN A 78 7.34 -6.97 -4.22
C GLN A 78 6.71 -8.08 -3.35
N SER A 79 5.70 -7.75 -2.57
CA SER A 79 4.98 -8.72 -1.74
C SER A 79 4.25 -9.75 -2.61
N ALA A 80 3.59 -9.31 -3.68
CA ALA A 80 2.93 -10.18 -4.63
C ALA A 80 3.92 -11.19 -5.28
N LEU A 81 5.10 -10.72 -5.70
CA LEU A 81 6.15 -11.59 -6.25
C LEU A 81 6.58 -12.66 -5.25
N ARG A 82 6.82 -12.27 -3.99
CA ARG A 82 7.22 -13.19 -2.93
C ARG A 82 6.15 -14.26 -2.67
N THR A 83 4.88 -13.87 -2.66
CA THR A 83 3.76 -14.83 -2.53
C THR A 83 3.71 -15.79 -3.71
N HIS A 84 3.97 -15.32 -4.93
CA HIS A 84 4.04 -16.17 -6.12
C HIS A 84 5.16 -17.21 -6.00
N GLN A 85 6.38 -16.78 -5.64
CA GLN A 85 7.53 -17.65 -5.40
C GLN A 85 7.26 -18.69 -4.32
N GLN A 86 6.65 -18.28 -3.20
CA GLN A 86 6.30 -19.18 -2.11
C GLN A 86 5.27 -20.22 -2.54
N ASN A 87 4.28 -19.84 -3.35
CA ASN A 87 3.29 -20.75 -3.90
C ASN A 87 3.91 -21.77 -4.86
N GLN A 88 4.88 -21.36 -5.68
CA GLN A 88 5.61 -22.27 -6.57
C GLN A 88 6.43 -23.29 -5.76
N LEU A 89 7.21 -22.83 -4.77
CA LEU A 89 7.95 -23.72 -3.87
C LEU A 89 7.04 -24.68 -3.10
N ARG A 90 5.88 -24.21 -2.65
CA ARG A 90 4.89 -25.05 -1.98
C ARG A 90 4.37 -26.14 -2.91
N ARG A 91 4.06 -25.82 -4.17
CA ARG A 91 3.61 -26.80 -5.17
C ARG A 91 4.69 -27.86 -5.43
N LEU A 92 5.94 -27.45 -5.57
CA LEU A 92 7.06 -28.37 -5.77
C LEU A 92 7.23 -29.32 -4.58
N ARG A 93 7.15 -28.83 -3.33
CA ARG A 93 7.19 -29.70 -2.14
C ARG A 93 6.03 -30.68 -2.10
N VAL A 94 4.81 -30.23 -2.41
CA VAL A 94 3.63 -31.10 -2.41
C VAL A 94 3.76 -32.21 -3.46
N GLU A 95 4.29 -31.90 -4.65
CA GLU A 95 4.51 -32.94 -5.67
C GLU A 95 5.62 -33.92 -5.24
N GLN A 96 6.71 -33.43 -4.64
CA GLN A 96 7.76 -34.30 -4.08
C GLN A 96 7.22 -35.23 -2.99
N GLU A 97 6.47 -34.70 -2.03
CA GLU A 97 5.81 -35.49 -0.99
C GLU A 97 4.85 -36.52 -1.60
N ARG A 98 4.12 -36.14 -2.66
CA ARG A 98 3.22 -37.04 -3.37
C ARG A 98 3.97 -38.16 -4.08
N GLU A 99 5.08 -37.87 -4.74
CA GLU A 99 5.94 -38.87 -5.38
C GLU A 99 6.55 -39.83 -4.35
N GLU A 100 6.97 -39.33 -3.19
CA GLU A 100 7.44 -40.17 -2.08
C GLU A 100 6.35 -41.12 -1.58
N LEU A 101 5.11 -40.64 -1.46
CA LEU A 101 3.96 -41.46 -1.07
C LEU A 101 3.56 -42.47 -2.16
N LEU A 102 3.71 -42.13 -3.45
CA LEU A 102 3.46 -43.05 -4.57
C LEU A 102 4.56 -44.11 -4.70
N ASN A 103 5.82 -43.74 -4.44
CA ASN A 103 6.97 -44.66 -4.46
C ASN A 103 7.06 -45.54 -3.21
N ARG A 104 6.33 -45.22 -2.14
CA ARG A 104 6.05 -46.17 -1.05
C ARG A 104 5.14 -47.26 -1.59
N ARG A 105 5.74 -48.27 -2.21
CA ARG A 105 5.11 -49.53 -2.60
C ARG A 105 4.27 -50.04 -1.44
N PHE A 106 2.94 -50.01 -1.60
CA PHE A 106 1.99 -50.61 -0.67
C PHE A 106 2.31 -52.11 -0.54
N THR A 107 3.11 -52.47 0.47
CA THR A 107 3.23 -53.84 0.93
C THR A 107 1.96 -54.16 1.70
N ARG A 108 0.92 -54.57 0.98
CA ARG A 108 -0.26 -55.18 1.58
C ARG A 108 0.19 -56.44 2.30
N ASN A 109 0.10 -56.44 3.64
CA ASN A 109 0.03 -57.59 4.55
C ASN A 109 0.21 -58.97 3.89
N ALA A 110 1.43 -59.33 3.48
CA ALA A 110 1.67 -60.63 2.87
C ALA A 110 2.28 -61.63 3.84
N ASP A 111 3.11 -61.19 4.78
CA ASP A 111 3.75 -62.11 5.73
C ASP A 111 3.36 -61.78 7.16
N MET A 112 2.30 -62.48 7.56
CA MET A 112 1.90 -62.80 8.92
C MET A 112 3.09 -63.34 9.71
N ASN A 113 3.84 -62.47 10.39
CA ASN A 113 4.67 -62.81 11.55
C ASN A 113 4.80 -61.57 12.46
N ASP A 114 3.80 -61.47 13.32
CA ASP A 114 3.77 -60.95 14.69
C ASP A 114 4.86 -59.95 15.15
N THR A 115 4.37 -58.84 15.75
CA THR A 115 5.07 -57.89 16.65
C THR A 115 5.75 -56.65 16.06
N THR A 116 5.95 -56.51 14.74
CA THR A 116 6.56 -55.27 14.19
C THR A 116 5.54 -54.16 13.88
N ILE A 117 4.28 -54.52 13.58
CA ILE A 117 3.26 -53.56 13.09
C ILE A 117 2.67 -52.68 14.22
N LEU A 118 2.72 -53.12 15.49
CA LEU A 118 2.27 -52.30 16.63
C LEU A 118 3.31 -51.25 17.05
N ILE A 119 4.59 -51.49 16.80
CA ILE A 119 5.67 -50.51 17.01
C ILE A 119 5.66 -49.46 15.89
N ASP A 120 5.43 -49.87 14.64
CA ASP A 120 5.42 -48.92 13.52
C ASP A 120 4.16 -48.03 13.53
N SER A 121 2.98 -48.55 13.93
CA SER A 121 1.79 -47.71 14.08
C SER A 121 1.88 -46.74 15.26
N SER A 122 2.55 -47.13 16.37
CA SER A 122 2.78 -46.26 17.51
C SER A 122 3.90 -45.24 17.26
N ILE A 123 4.97 -45.59 16.55
CA ILE A 123 6.00 -44.66 16.09
C ILE A 123 5.44 -43.70 15.03
N GLN A 124 4.60 -44.18 14.11
CA GLN A 124 3.91 -43.34 13.14
C GLN A 124 2.91 -42.42 13.82
N HIS A 125 2.15 -42.89 14.81
CA HIS A 125 1.31 -42.03 15.65
C HIS A 125 2.14 -41.03 16.44
N GLN A 126 3.28 -41.43 16.99
CA GLN A 126 4.19 -40.53 17.73
C GLN A 126 4.77 -39.46 16.80
N ASN A 127 5.16 -39.81 15.57
CA ASN A 127 5.65 -38.88 14.55
C ASN A 127 4.52 -37.98 14.03
N SER A 128 3.31 -38.51 13.87
CA SER A 128 2.11 -37.74 13.50
C SER A 128 1.71 -36.79 14.61
N LEU A 129 1.81 -37.21 15.88
CA LEU A 129 1.57 -36.39 17.06
C LEU A 129 2.68 -35.34 17.23
N GLN A 130 3.95 -35.67 16.99
CA GLN A 130 5.05 -34.70 17.00
C GLN A 130 4.91 -33.69 15.85
N GLY A 131 4.51 -34.14 14.66
CA GLY A 131 4.21 -33.28 13.51
C GLY A 131 3.00 -32.38 13.78
N ALA A 132 1.94 -32.92 14.40
CA ALA A 132 0.78 -32.15 14.83
C ALA A 132 1.14 -31.15 15.94
N ASN A 133 1.98 -31.54 16.90
CA ASN A 133 2.43 -30.66 17.97
C ASN A 133 3.29 -29.51 17.43
N ARG A 134 4.21 -29.80 16.50
CA ARG A 134 4.94 -28.74 15.76
C ARG A 134 4.02 -27.85 14.93
N GLY A 135 3.01 -28.43 14.27
CA GLY A 135 2.02 -27.65 13.53
C GLY A 135 1.16 -26.76 14.44
N VAL A 136 0.78 -27.25 15.62
CA VAL A 136 0.08 -26.48 16.65
C VAL A 136 0.98 -25.39 17.23
N ASP A 137 2.27 -25.66 17.47
CA ASP A 137 3.26 -24.68 17.92
C ASP A 137 3.48 -23.57 16.87
N ASP A 138 3.56 -23.93 15.58
CA ASP A 138 3.64 -22.95 14.49
C ASP A 138 2.37 -22.09 14.37
N LEU A 139 1.20 -22.70 14.60
CA LEU A 139 -0.08 -21.98 14.63
C LEU A 139 -0.21 -21.09 15.88
N LEU A 140 0.31 -21.52 17.03
CA LEU A 140 0.37 -20.72 18.26
C LEU A 140 1.35 -19.56 18.11
N GLY A 141 2.52 -19.80 17.53
CA GLY A 141 3.51 -18.77 17.22
C GLY A 141 2.96 -17.76 16.21
N SER A 142 2.31 -18.24 15.16
CA SER A 142 1.61 -17.39 14.18
C SER A 142 0.44 -16.65 14.83
N GLY A 143 -0.33 -17.29 15.70
CA GLY A 143 -1.44 -16.69 16.44
C GLY A 143 -1.01 -15.56 17.38
N ALA A 144 0.12 -15.73 18.06
CA ALA A 144 0.73 -14.67 18.88
C ALA A 144 1.16 -13.47 18.02
N SER A 145 1.76 -13.72 16.85
CA SER A 145 2.15 -12.65 15.92
C SER A 145 0.94 -11.91 15.30
N ILE A 146 -0.15 -12.63 15.04
CA ILE A 146 -1.42 -12.06 14.56
C ILE A 146 -2.06 -11.20 15.66
N LEU A 147 -2.12 -11.69 16.90
CA LEU A 147 -2.63 -10.91 18.04
C LEU A 147 -1.80 -9.64 18.28
N GLN A 148 -0.47 -9.74 18.18
CA GLN A 148 0.42 -8.59 18.28
C GLN A 148 0.19 -7.60 17.13
N SER A 149 0.03 -8.08 15.91
CA SER A 149 -0.28 -7.24 14.74
C SER A 149 -1.65 -6.57 14.86
N LEU A 150 -2.66 -7.25 15.40
CA LEU A 150 -3.99 -6.68 15.67
C LEU A 150 -3.93 -5.61 16.77
N ARG A 151 -3.10 -5.82 17.79
CA ARG A 151 -2.83 -4.82 18.83
C ARG A 151 -2.15 -3.58 18.26
N GLU A 152 -1.11 -3.76 17.45
CA GLU A 152 -0.43 -2.65 16.76
C GLU A 152 -1.35 -1.92 15.78
N GLN A 153 -2.23 -2.64 15.08
CA GLN A 153 -3.26 -2.04 14.22
C GLN A 153 -4.24 -1.18 15.03
N ARG A 154 -4.68 -1.65 16.20
CA ARG A 154 -5.52 -0.87 17.11
C ARG A 154 -4.83 0.42 17.57
N ASP A 155 -3.55 0.34 17.93
CA ASP A 155 -2.77 1.51 18.36
C ASP A 155 -2.58 2.52 17.21
N ARG A 156 -2.33 2.02 16.00
CA ARG A 156 -2.28 2.85 14.77
C ARG A 156 -3.63 3.50 14.46
N LEU A 157 -4.73 2.76 14.52
CA LEU A 157 -6.10 3.30 14.33
C LEU A 157 -6.43 4.37 15.36
N THR A 158 -6.01 4.19 16.61
CA THR A 158 -6.18 5.19 17.67
C THR A 158 -5.35 6.45 17.39
N SER A 159 -4.11 6.30 16.92
CA SER A 159 -3.24 7.43 16.51
C SER A 159 -3.80 8.17 15.30
N THR A 160 -4.30 7.44 14.29
CA THR A 160 -4.98 8.02 13.12
C THR A 160 -6.26 8.74 13.52
N ARG A 161 -7.07 8.19 14.44
CA ARG A 161 -8.25 8.86 14.98
C ARG A 161 -7.88 10.18 15.65
N ASN A 162 -6.81 10.19 16.45
CA ASN A 162 -6.33 11.40 17.13
C ASN A 162 -5.77 12.45 16.15
N ARG A 163 -5.14 12.01 15.05
CA ARG A 163 -4.71 12.90 13.95
C ARG A 163 -5.90 13.43 13.16
N LEU A 164 -6.90 12.59 12.89
CA LEU A 164 -8.14 12.98 12.21
C LEU A 164 -8.93 14.00 13.05
N THR A 165 -9.08 13.81 14.37
CA THR A 165 -9.70 14.83 15.23
C THR A 165 -8.90 16.14 15.23
N GLY A 166 -7.57 16.09 15.18
CA GLY A 166 -6.73 17.27 14.96
C GLY A 166 -6.97 17.95 13.60
N ILE A 167 -7.13 17.16 12.55
CA ILE A 167 -7.42 17.64 11.19
C ILE A 167 -8.84 18.24 11.11
N PHE A 168 -9.86 17.62 11.70
CA PHE A 168 -11.21 18.21 11.82
C PHE A 168 -11.19 19.53 12.62
N GLY A 169 -10.31 19.66 13.63
CA GLY A 169 -10.03 20.92 14.31
C GLY A 169 -9.45 21.98 13.37
N SER A 170 -8.54 21.60 12.47
CA SER A 170 -7.93 22.49 11.47
C SER A 170 -8.84 22.83 10.28
N LEU A 171 -9.75 21.93 9.87
CA LEU A 171 -10.77 22.23 8.85
C LEU A 171 -11.84 23.20 9.36
N ARG A 172 -12.11 23.22 10.67
CA ARG A 172 -12.94 24.27 11.30
C ARG A 172 -12.31 25.67 11.19
N LEU A 173 -10.99 25.74 11.01
CA LEU A 173 -10.23 26.98 10.79
C LEU A 173 -10.09 27.33 9.29
N SER A 174 -10.15 26.36 8.36
CA SER A 174 -10.08 26.66 6.91
C SER A 174 -11.26 27.49 6.39
N ASN A 175 -12.41 27.45 7.09
CA ASN A 175 -13.55 28.32 6.79
C ASN A 175 -13.31 29.80 7.13
N THR A 176 -12.37 30.14 8.01
CA THR A 176 -12.10 31.54 8.31
C THR A 176 -11.22 32.15 7.22
N THR A 177 -10.19 31.45 6.71
CA THR A 177 -9.35 31.96 5.60
C THR A 177 -10.11 32.07 4.27
N MET A 178 -11.03 31.14 3.97
CA MET A 178 -11.88 31.23 2.78
C MET A 178 -12.82 32.45 2.85
N LYS A 179 -13.43 32.71 4.02
CA LYS A 179 -14.32 33.86 4.23
C LYS A 179 -13.57 35.21 4.20
N TYR A 180 -12.31 35.26 4.63
CA TYR A 180 -11.50 36.48 4.54
C TYR A 180 -11.17 36.87 3.09
N ILE A 181 -11.15 35.91 2.16
CA ILE A 181 -10.93 36.17 0.73
C ILE A 181 -12.23 36.62 0.05
N GLU A 182 -13.36 35.97 0.33
CA GLU A 182 -14.65 36.38 -0.24
C GLU A 182 -15.14 37.75 0.26
N LYS A 183 -14.81 38.13 1.51
CA LYS A 183 -15.19 39.43 2.07
C LYS A 183 -14.47 40.59 1.37
N ARG A 184 -13.20 40.41 0.99
CA ARG A 184 -12.40 41.45 0.31
C ARG A 184 -12.96 41.83 -1.06
N LEU A 185 -13.56 40.89 -1.79
CA LEU A 185 -14.19 41.14 -3.09
C LEU A 185 -15.59 41.78 -2.98
N LYS A 186 -16.36 41.46 -1.92
CA LYS A 186 -17.67 42.08 -1.68
C LYS A 186 -17.54 43.53 -1.24
N GLU A 187 -16.57 43.83 -0.37
CA GLU A 187 -16.38 45.18 0.17
C GLU A 187 -15.90 46.16 -0.92
N ASP A 188 -14.98 45.71 -1.78
CA ASP A 188 -14.50 46.51 -2.92
C ASP A 188 -15.64 46.85 -3.91
N ARG A 189 -16.56 45.89 -4.14
CA ARG A 189 -17.75 46.11 -4.96
C ARG A 189 -18.66 47.22 -4.39
N TYR A 190 -18.88 47.26 -3.08
CA TYR A 190 -19.70 48.31 -2.46
C TYR A 190 -19.05 49.69 -2.53
N ILE A 191 -17.74 49.78 -2.32
CA ILE A 191 -16.98 51.04 -2.43
C ILE A 191 -17.07 51.59 -3.87
N LEU A 192 -16.95 50.71 -4.87
CA LEU A 192 -17.01 51.08 -6.29
C LEU A 192 -18.39 51.62 -6.68
N TYR A 193 -19.48 50.95 -6.31
CA TYR A 193 -20.84 51.45 -6.57
C TYR A 193 -21.14 52.76 -5.81
N GLY A 194 -20.62 52.92 -4.59
CA GLY A 194 -20.74 54.15 -3.82
C GLY A 194 -20.08 55.35 -4.50
N GLY A 195 -18.86 55.19 -5.02
CA GLY A 195 -18.16 56.23 -5.77
C GLY A 195 -18.87 56.62 -7.07
N MET A 196 -19.42 55.66 -7.80
CA MET A 196 -20.24 55.94 -9.00
C MET A 196 -21.49 56.75 -8.67
N ALA A 197 -22.20 56.43 -7.58
CA ALA A 197 -23.40 57.18 -7.20
C ALA A 197 -23.08 58.63 -6.78
N ILE A 198 -21.99 58.84 -6.03
CA ILE A 198 -21.55 60.17 -5.58
C ILE A 198 -21.19 61.06 -6.78
N THR A 199 -20.45 60.53 -7.75
CA THR A 199 -20.07 61.30 -8.94
C THR A 199 -21.28 61.72 -9.76
N ILE A 200 -22.28 60.83 -9.93
CA ILE A 200 -23.55 61.15 -10.58
C ILE A 200 -24.31 62.25 -9.81
N LEU A 201 -24.37 62.15 -8.48
CA LEU A 201 -25.07 63.14 -7.65
C LEU A 201 -24.43 64.53 -7.74
N ILE A 202 -23.10 64.61 -7.76
CA ILE A 202 -22.38 65.88 -7.95
C ILE A 202 -22.72 66.50 -9.31
N ILE A 203 -22.75 65.71 -10.38
CA ILE A 203 -23.12 66.18 -11.73
C ILE A 203 -24.53 66.75 -11.74
N ILE A 204 -25.50 66.07 -11.11
CA ILE A 204 -26.89 66.53 -11.02
C ILE A 204 -26.99 67.86 -10.26
N ILE A 205 -26.30 67.99 -9.12
CA ILE A 205 -26.31 69.24 -8.34
C ILE A 205 -25.73 70.40 -9.17
N VAL A 206 -24.62 70.18 -9.85
CA VAL A 206 -24.01 71.22 -10.71
C VAL A 206 -24.94 71.60 -11.86
N MET A 207 -25.61 70.62 -12.48
CA MET A 207 -26.56 70.88 -13.55
C MET A 207 -27.77 71.70 -13.08
N ILE A 208 -28.30 71.45 -11.88
CA ILE A 208 -29.41 72.22 -11.30
C ILE A 208 -28.95 73.63 -10.90
N TYR A 209 -27.75 73.79 -10.37
CA TYR A 209 -27.23 75.10 -9.98
C TYR A 209 -26.87 76.00 -11.17
N PHE A 210 -26.51 75.40 -12.31
CA PHE A 210 -26.10 76.13 -13.51
C PHE A 210 -27.22 76.28 -14.56
N SER A 211 -28.40 75.69 -14.30
CA SER A 211 -29.63 75.87 -15.09
C SER A 211 -30.59 76.83 -14.40
#